data_AF-A0A9X9SPL0-F1
#
_entry.id   AF-A0A9X9SPL0-F1
#
_cell.length_a   1.000
_cell.length_b   1.000
_cell.length_c   1.000
_cell.angle_alpha   90.00
_cell.angle_beta   90.00
_cell.angle_gamma   90.00
#
_symmetry.space_group_name_H-M   'P 1'
#
loop_
_entity.id
_entity.type
_entity.pdbx_description
1 polymer ?
#
loop_
_entity_poly.entity_id
_entity_poly.type
_entity_poly.pdbx_seq_one_letter_code
_entity_poly.pdbx_strand_id
1 'polypeptide(L)'
;MKFLDLFAGIGGFRLGLTRQGHECIGFCEIDKFARKSYKVIYETEGEIEFHDIRQVTDQDFRQLRGQVDIICGGFPCQAFSLAGRRLGFEDTRGTL
;
A
#
# COMPACT_ATOMS: atom_id res chain seq x y z
N MET A 1 0.24 16.29 -6.38
CA MET A 1 1.28 15.35 -5.94
C MET A 1 0.87 13.96 -6.37
N LYS A 2 1.85 13.15 -6.75
CA LYS A 2 1.70 11.75 -7.13
C LYS A 2 2.04 10.86 -5.94
N PHE A 3 1.21 9.87 -5.65
CA PHE A 3 1.40 9.00 -4.49
C PHE A 3 1.36 7.50 -4.84
N LEU A 4 2.06 6.73 -4.02
CA LEU A 4 2.08 5.27 -4.03
C LEU A 4 1.44 4.75 -2.74
N ASP A 5 0.44 3.87 -2.87
CA ASP A 5 -0.38 3.35 -1.76
C ASP A 5 0.05 1.93 -1.35
N LEU A 6 0.85 1.79 -0.30
CA LEU A 6 1.38 0.52 0.18
C LEU A 6 0.49 -0.07 1.29
N PHE A 7 0.36 -1.40 1.34
CA PHE A 7 -0.60 -2.06 2.24
C PHE A 7 -2.01 -1.47 2.06
N ALA A 8 -2.41 -1.34 0.79
CA ALA A 8 -3.48 -0.44 0.36
C ALA A 8 -4.86 -0.85 0.91
N GLY A 9 -5.04 -2.12 1.28
CA GLY A 9 -6.32 -2.68 1.67
C GLY A 9 -7.38 -2.39 0.60
N ILE A 10 -8.48 -1.75 1.01
CA ILE A 10 -9.55 -1.29 0.11
C ILE A 10 -9.43 0.20 -0.26
N GLY A 11 -8.28 0.83 -0.01
CA GLY A 11 -7.94 2.19 -0.42
C GLY A 11 -8.41 3.30 0.50
N GLY A 12 -8.27 3.13 1.81
CA GLY A 12 -8.57 4.19 2.78
C GLY A 12 -7.72 5.45 2.57
N PHE A 13 -6.39 5.28 2.39
CA PHE A 13 -5.50 6.40 2.09
C PHE A 13 -5.79 7.01 0.72
N ARG A 14 -5.94 6.18 -0.31
CA ARG A 14 -6.32 6.64 -1.64
C ARG A 14 -7.56 7.53 -1.62
N LEU A 15 -8.63 7.11 -0.95
CA LEU A 15 -9.86 7.92 -0.86
C LEU A 15 -9.58 9.32 -0.31
N GLY A 16 -8.77 9.42 0.75
CA GLY A 16 -8.40 10.70 1.35
C GLY A 16 -7.53 11.55 0.42
N LEU A 17 -6.46 10.97 -0.13
CA LEU A 17 -5.50 11.68 -0.98
C LEU A 17 -6.14 12.14 -2.30
N THR A 18 -6.93 11.30 -2.95
CA THR A 18 -7.66 11.67 -4.17
C THR A 18 -8.70 12.76 -3.91
N ARG A 19 -9.37 12.76 -2.75
CA ARG A 19 -10.27 13.86 -2.34
C ARG A 19 -9.55 15.20 -2.18
N GLN A 20 -8.26 15.18 -1.88
CA GLN A 20 -7.41 16.38 -1.82
C GLN A 20 -6.76 16.74 -3.16
N GLY A 21 -7.15 16.08 -4.27
CA GLY A 21 -6.63 16.35 -5.60
C GLY A 21 -5.25 15.73 -5.87
N HIS A 22 -4.85 14.70 -5.12
CA HIS A 22 -3.63 13.94 -5.40
C HIS A 22 -3.91 12.75 -6.32
N GLU A 23 -2.90 12.38 -7.10
CA GLU A 23 -2.98 11.32 -8.13
C GLU A 23 -2.32 10.05 -7.60
N CYS A 24 -3.05 8.93 -7.60
CA CYS A 24 -2.47 7.63 -7.27
C CYS A 24 -1.78 7.08 -8.51
N ILE A 25 -0.50 6.72 -8.41
CA ILE A 25 0.24 6.14 -9.54
C ILE A 25 0.42 4.63 -9.41
N GLY A 26 0.06 4.06 -8.25
CA GLY A 26 0.10 2.63 -8.02
C GLY A 26 -0.21 2.23 -6.58
N PHE A 27 -0.35 0.93 -6.37
CA PHE A 27 -0.68 0.36 -5.07
C PHE A 27 0.01 -0.99 -4.83
N CYS A 28 0.17 -1.37 -3.56
CA CYS A 28 0.64 -2.69 -3.14
C CYS A 28 -0.33 -3.30 -2.12
N GLU A 29 -0.94 -4.45 -2.45
CA GLU A 29 -1.83 -5.15 -1.51
C GLU A 29 -1.79 -6.66 -1.71
N ILE A 30 -1.56 -7.42 -0.63
CA ILE A 30 -1.34 -8.87 -0.69
C ILE A 30 -2.65 -9.67 -0.72
N ASP A 31 -3.72 -9.15 -0.10
CA ASP A 31 -5.01 -9.82 -0.07
C ASP A 31 -5.74 -9.67 -1.42
N LYS A 32 -6.03 -10.81 -2.06
CA LYS A 32 -6.66 -10.86 -3.38
C LYS A 32 -8.07 -10.27 -3.42
N PHE A 33 -8.81 -10.34 -2.31
CA PHE A 33 -10.18 -9.82 -2.23
C PHE A 33 -10.16 -8.31 -2.02
N ALA A 34 -9.25 -7.82 -1.15
CA ALA A 34 -9.00 -6.39 -0.99
C ALA A 34 -8.58 -5.76 -2.33
N ARG A 35 -7.63 -6.36 -3.05
CA ARG A 35 -7.28 -5.93 -4.42
C ARG A 35 -8.47 -5.91 -5.36
N LYS A 36 -9.28 -6.97 -5.38
CA LYS A 36 -10.47 -7.03 -6.24
C LYS A 36 -11.42 -5.86 -5.94
N SER A 37 -11.69 -5.58 -4.66
CA SER A 37 -12.50 -4.42 -4.26
C SER A 37 -11.85 -3.11 -4.66
N TYR A 38 -10.56 -2.93 -4.37
CA TYR A 38 -9.79 -1.72 -4.69
C TYR A 38 -9.88 -1.39 -6.19
N LYS A 39 -9.61 -2.37 -7.06
CA LYS A 39 -9.64 -2.18 -8.52
C LYS A 39 -11.02 -1.81 -9.05
N VAL A 40 -12.08 -2.34 -8.44
CA VAL A 40 -13.47 -1.99 -8.81
C VAL A 40 -13.84 -0.58 -8.32
N ILE A 41 -13.38 -0.17 -7.14
CA ILE A 41 -13.69 1.14 -6.57
C ILE A 41 -12.98 2.27 -7.35
N TYR A 42 -11.74 2.03 -7.79
CA TYR A 42 -10.85 3.09 -8.31
C TYR A 42 -10.47 2.98 -9.78
N GLU A 43 -10.96 1.96 -10.50
CA GLU A 43 -10.71 1.80 -11.95
C GLU A 43 -9.22 1.91 -12.32
N THR A 44 -8.38 1.09 -11.68
CA THR A 44 -6.91 1.25 -11.65
C THR A 44 -6.18 0.85 -12.94
N GLU A 45 -6.81 0.99 -14.11
CA GLU A 45 -6.20 0.66 -15.38
C GLU A 45 -5.03 1.62 -15.68
N GLY A 46 -3.87 1.07 -16.02
CA GLY A 46 -2.65 1.85 -16.28
C GLY A 46 -1.83 2.22 -15.02
N GLU A 47 -2.31 1.87 -13.83
CA GLU A 47 -1.55 2.04 -12.59
C GLU A 47 -0.58 0.89 -12.32
N ILE A 48 0.45 1.15 -11.53
CA ILE A 48 1.36 0.12 -11.05
C ILE A 48 0.65 -0.73 -9.99
N GLU A 49 0.66 -2.05 -10.17
CA GLU A 49 0.08 -3.01 -9.22
C GLU A 49 1.17 -3.93 -8.67
N PHE A 50 1.50 -3.77 -7.40
CA PHE A 50 2.27 -4.72 -6.62
C PHE A 50 1.33 -5.54 -5.71
N HIS A 51 1.74 -6.77 -5.37
CA HIS A 51 0.93 -7.63 -4.49
C HIS A 51 1.59 -7.77 -3.12
N ASP A 52 2.73 -8.45 -3.05
CA ASP A 52 3.47 -8.66 -1.82
C ASP A 52 4.64 -7.68 -1.74
N ILE A 53 4.63 -6.79 -0.73
CA ILE A 53 5.68 -5.78 -0.55
C ILE A 53 7.07 -6.39 -0.43
N ARG A 54 7.17 -7.63 0.08
CA ARG A 54 8.44 -8.35 0.24
C ARG A 54 9.05 -8.77 -1.10
N GLN A 55 8.27 -8.75 -2.17
CA GLN A 55 8.71 -9.06 -3.53
C GLN A 55 9.04 -7.80 -4.34
N VAL A 56 8.71 -6.61 -3.84
CA VAL A 56 9.05 -5.35 -4.49
C VAL A 56 10.52 -5.06 -4.26
N THR A 57 11.29 -4.98 -5.35
CA THR A 57 12.74 -4.85 -5.29
C THR A 57 13.18 -3.39 -5.31
N ASP A 58 14.44 -3.17 -4.92
CA ASP A 58 15.14 -1.90 -5.14
C ASP A 58 15.05 -1.40 -6.59
N GLN A 59 15.09 -2.31 -7.57
CA GLN A 59 15.03 -1.96 -8.97
C GLN A 59 13.64 -1.44 -9.35
N ASP A 60 12.58 -2.05 -8.82
CA ASP A 60 11.21 -1.61 -9.02
C ASP A 60 11.03 -0.19 -8.48
N PHE A 61 11.47 0.07 -7.24
CA PHE A 61 11.44 1.43 -6.67
C PHE A 61 12.32 2.43 -7.42
N ARG A 62 13.47 2.00 -7.96
CA ARG A 62 14.34 2.88 -8.77
C ARG A 62 13.64 3.35 -10.05
N GLN A 63 12.78 2.54 -10.66
CA GLN A 63 11.99 2.96 -11.83
C GLN A 63 11.00 4.09 -11.48
N LEU A 64 10.57 4.17 -10.23
CA LEU A 64 9.64 5.21 -9.74
C LEU A 64 10.34 6.49 -9.28
N ARG A 65 11.68 6.56 -9.33
CA ARG A 65 12.43 7.75 -8.90
C ARG A 65 12.01 8.98 -9.70
N GLY A 66 11.73 10.06 -8.98
CA GLY A 66 11.26 11.32 -9.57
C GLY A 66 9.79 11.32 -10.00
N GLN A 67 9.05 10.23 -9.76
CA GLN A 67 7.62 10.13 -10.09
C GLN A 67 6.71 10.17 -8.87
N VAL A 68 7.22 9.79 -7.69
CA VAL A 68 6.46 9.70 -6.43
C VAL A 68 6.84 10.85 -5.50
N ASP A 69 5.84 11.65 -5.12
CA ASP A 69 5.98 12.69 -4.10
C ASP A 69 5.64 12.15 -2.69
N ILE A 70 4.70 11.20 -2.61
CA ILE A 70 4.17 10.67 -1.35
C ILE A 70 4.16 9.14 -1.37
N ILE A 71 4.63 8.52 -0.30
CA ILE A 71 4.37 7.11 0.01
C ILE A 71 3.46 7.08 1.22
N CYS A 72 2.30 6.42 1.10
CA CYS A 72 1.41 6.15 2.23
C CYS A 72 1.29 4.64 2.46
N GLY A 73 0.98 4.24 3.69
CA GLY A 73 0.66 2.86 3.96
C GLY A 73 0.32 2.56 5.41
N GLY A 74 -0.50 1.54 5.60
CA GLY A 74 -0.99 1.08 6.90
C GLY A 74 -0.63 -0.38 7.11
N PHE A 75 0.60 -0.63 7.56
CA PHE A 75 1.08 -1.99 7.78
C PHE A 75 0.28 -2.73 8.89
N PRO A 76 0.29 -4.07 8.90
CA PRO A 76 -0.54 -4.86 9.80
C PRO A 76 -0.26 -4.56 11.28
N CYS A 77 -1.24 -3.99 11.98
CA CYS A 77 -1.06 -3.52 13.36
C CYS A 77 -1.06 -4.64 14.41
N GLN A 78 -1.39 -5.90 14.06
CA GLN A 78 -1.55 -7.02 14.99
C GLN A 78 -0.29 -7.29 15.82
N ALA A 79 0.89 -7.01 15.25
CA ALA A 79 2.17 -7.13 15.93
C ALA A 79 2.30 -6.15 17.11
N PHE A 80 1.68 -4.97 17.02
CA PHE A 80 1.84 -3.86 17.98
C PHE A 80 0.58 -3.56 18.80
N SER A 81 -0.59 -3.98 18.33
CA SER A 81 -1.90 -3.65 18.93
C SER A 81 -2.12 -4.29 20.29
N LEU A 82 -2.81 -3.59 21.19
CA LEU A 82 -3.26 -4.12 22.49
C LEU A 82 -4.13 -5.37 22.34
N ALA A 83 -4.93 -5.43 21.26
CA ALA A 83 -5.78 -6.57 20.92
C ALA A 83 -5.00 -7.74 20.28
N GLY A 84 -3.74 -7.51 19.89
CA GLY A 84 -2.82 -8.54 19.42
C GLY A 84 -1.95 -9.12 20.54
N ARG A 85 -0.96 -9.93 20.16
CA ARG A 85 -0.01 -10.52 21.12
C ARG A 85 1.14 -9.59 21.51
N ARG A 86 1.22 -8.39 20.91
CA ARG A 86 2.28 -7.38 21.13
C ARG A 86 3.70 -7.93 21.02
N LEU A 87 3.87 -8.88 20.10
CA LEU A 87 5.18 -9.47 19.81
C LEU A 87 6.09 -8.51 19.04
N GLY A 88 5.57 -7.38 18.55
CA GLY A 88 6.33 -6.34 17.86
C GLY A 88 7.12 -6.93 16.70
N PHE A 89 8.44 -6.72 16.72
CA PHE A 89 9.36 -7.24 15.71
C PHE A 89 9.61 -8.76 15.78
N GLU A 90 9.19 -9.44 16.84
CA GLU A 90 9.22 -10.91 16.92
C GLU A 90 8.08 -11.56 16.11
N ASP A 91 7.09 -10.76 15.68
CA ASP A 91 6.09 -11.15 14.70
C ASP A 91 6.58 -10.76 13.30
N THR A 92 6.54 -11.69 12.34
CA THR A 92 6.98 -11.42 10.96
C THR A 92 6.20 -10.30 10.28
N ARG A 93 4.99 -9.98 10.77
CA ARG A 93 4.20 -8.83 10.30
C ARG A 93 4.74 -7.49 10.81
N GLY A 94 5.45 -7.49 11.93
CA GLY A 94 6.06 -6.29 12.51
C GLY A 94 7.37 -5.87 11.85
N THR A 95 7.92 -6.71 10.96
CA THR A 95 9.14 -6.45 10.20
C THR A 95 8.86 -6.14 8.72
N LEU A 96 7.60 -5.93 8.36
CA LEU A 96 7.16 -5.58 7.01
C LEU A 96 7.40 -4.10 6.69
#